data_AF-A0A0A2GZ56-F1
#
_entry.id   AF-A0A0A2GZ56-F1
#
_cell.length_a   1.000
_cell.length_b   1.000
_cell.length_c   1.000
_cell.angle_alpha   90.00
_cell.angle_beta   90.00
_cell.angle_gamma   90.00
#
_symmetry.space_group_name_H-M   'P 1'
#
loop_
_entity.id
_entity.type
_entity.pdbx_description
1 polymer ?
#
loop_
_entity_poly.entity_id
_entity_poly.type
_entity_poly.pdbx_seq_one_letter_code
_entity_poly.pdbx_strand_id
1 'polypeptide(L)' 'MGRGDKKSRRGKISRGTFGARRRKKGRKKAKEAAKMEKV' A
#
# COMPACT_ATOMS: atom_id res chain seq x y z
N MET A 1 14.74 7.09 2.34
CA MET A 1 13.77 7.02 3.46
C MET A 1 14.10 5.82 4.35
N GLY A 2 14.54 6.09 5.58
CA GLY A 2 14.98 5.06 6.54
C GLY A 2 13.83 4.27 7.16
N ARG A 3 14.16 3.35 8.08
CA ARG A 3 13.17 2.52 8.80
C ARG A 3 12.28 3.33 9.75
N GLY A 4 12.71 4.51 10.19
CA GLY A 4 11.93 5.39 11.07
C GLY A 4 10.79 6.15 10.38
N ASP A 5 10.82 6.29 9.05
CA ASP A 5 9.78 7.02 8.32
C ASP A 5 8.49 6.18 8.18
N LYS A 6 7.50 6.52 9.01
CA LYS A 6 6.18 5.88 9.09
C LYS A 6 5.39 5.90 7.78
N LYS A 7 5.64 6.88 6.90
CA LYS A 7 4.92 7.03 5.62
C LYS A 7 5.59 6.22 4.52
N SER A 8 6.91 5.98 4.59
CA SER A 8 7.64 5.19 3.60
C SER A 8 7.23 3.72 3.57
N ARG A 9 7.52 3.04 2.45
CA ARG A 9 7.37 1.58 2.36
C ARG A 9 8.24 0.87 3.39
N ARG A 10 9.49 1.31 3.59
CA ARG A 10 10.46 0.70 4.50
C ARG A 10 10.05 0.83 5.96
N GLY A 11 9.56 1.98 6.40
CA GLY A 11 9.04 2.15 7.76
C GLY A 11 7.71 1.43 7.99
N LYS A 12 6.84 1.32 6.98
CA LYS A 12 5.66 0.43 7.06
C LYS A 12 6.03 -1.04 7.19
N ILE A 13 7.11 -1.49 6.54
CA ILE A 13 7.66 -2.85 6.72
C ILE A 13 8.17 -3.01 8.14
N SER A 14 9.00 -2.09 8.62
CA SER A 14 9.60 -2.14 9.96
C SER A 14 8.56 -2.16 11.08
N ARG A 15 7.43 -1.46 10.90
CA ARG A 15 6.34 -1.38 11.88
C ARG A 15 5.26 -2.46 11.73
N GLY A 16 5.34 -3.31 10.71
CA GLY A 16 4.31 -4.32 10.46
C GLY A 16 2.99 -3.78 9.89
N THR A 17 2.84 -2.48 9.62
CA THR A 17 1.57 -1.88 9.15
C THR A 17 1.42 -1.86 7.62
N PHE A 18 0.18 -1.83 7.12
CA PHE A 18 -0.12 -1.67 5.69
C PHE A 18 -0.50 -0.23 5.34
N GLY A 19 -0.61 0.08 4.04
CA GLY A 19 -1.12 1.35 3.56
C GLY A 19 -0.90 1.51 2.06
N ALA A 20 -1.10 2.73 1.54
CA ALA A 20 -0.97 3.01 0.11
C ALA A 20 0.38 2.56 -0.48
N ARG A 21 1.48 2.75 0.27
CA ARG A 21 2.86 2.37 -0.13
C ARG A 21 3.28 0.93 0.22
N ARG A 22 2.58 0.26 1.15
CA ARG A 22 2.76 -1.17 1.49
C ARG A 22 1.39 -1.84 1.46
N ARG A 23 0.90 -2.14 0.26
CA ARG A 23 -0.41 -2.77 0.05
C ARG A 23 -0.33 -4.27 0.35
N LYS A 24 -1.42 -4.86 0.84
CA LYS A 24 -1.57 -6.31 0.90
C LYS A 24 -1.58 -6.89 -0.53
N LYS A 25 -0.90 -8.02 -0.75
CA LYS A 25 -1.06 -8.78 -2.01
C LYS A 25 -2.55 -9.12 -2.19
N GLY A 26 -3.07 -8.98 -3.41
CA GLY A 26 -4.50 -9.15 -3.75
C GLY A 26 -5.31 -7.85 -3.88
N ARG A 27 -5.02 -6.79 -3.11
CA ARG A 27 -5.74 -5.49 -3.23
C ARG A 27 -5.35 -4.62 -4.44
N LYS A 28 -4.37 -5.04 -5.24
CA LYS A 28 -4.08 -4.36 -6.52
C LYS A 28 -5.23 -4.55 -7.51
N LYS A 29 -5.72 -5.79 -7.66
CA LYS A 29 -6.82 -6.14 -8.57
C LYS A 29 -8.12 -5.41 -8.21
N ALA A 30 -8.46 -5.33 -6.91
CA ALA A 30 -9.66 -4.63 -6.47
C ALA A 30 -9.67 -3.11 -6.77
N LYS A 31 -8.50 -2.46 -6.76
CA LYS A 31 -8.43 -1.01 -7.04
C LYS A 31 -8.42 -0.71 -8.55
N GLU A 32 -7.92 -1.63 -9.37
CA GLU A 32 -8.00 -1.52 -10.84
C GLU A 32 -9.42 -1.84 -11.32
N ALA A 33 -10.08 -2.87 -10.77
CA ALA A 33 -11.49 -3.17 -11.04
C ALA A 33 -12.41 -1.99 -10.67
N ALA A 34 -12.25 -1.42 -9.46
CA ALA A 34 -13.03 -0.26 -9.02
C ALA A 34 -12.75 1.04 -9.81
N LYS A 35 -11.68 1.08 -10.61
CA LYS A 35 -11.41 2.20 -11.52
C LYS A 35 -12.05 2.00 -12.91
N MET A 36 -12.19 0.75 -13.37
CA MET A 36 -12.81 0.45 -14.67
C MET A 36 -14.33 0.53 -14.63
N GLU A 37 -14.97 0.28 -13.48
CA GLU A 37 -16.43 0.38 -13.32
C GLU A 37 -16.96 1.83 -13.25
N LYS A 38 -16.06 2.83 -13.23
CA LYS A 38 -16.40 4.26 -13.13
C LYS A 38 -16.13 5.05 -14.41
N VAL A 39 -16.06 4.39 -15.56
CA VAL A 39 -15.92 5.03 -16.89
C VAL A 39 -17.22 4.86 -17.67
#